data_AF-A0A7J8N4G0-F1
#
_entry.id   AF-A0A7J8N4G0-F1
#
_cell.length_a   1.000
_cell.length_b   1.000
_cell.length_c   1.000
_cell.angle_alpha   90.00
_cell.angle_beta   90.00
_cell.angle_gamma   90.00
#
_symmetry.space_group_name_H-M   'P 1'
#
loop_
_entity.id
_entity.type
_entity.pdbx_description
1 polymer ?
#
loop_
_entity_poly.entity_id
_entity_poly.type
_entity_poly.pdbx_seq_one_letter_code
_entity_poly.pdbx_strand_id
1 'polypeptide(L)'
;MDIPITLIDGINNVSVLSVMVGLPDSGAFLESRYAGLTKVTIQCSESYIYDFTNYTWGYQIGLEGEKLQVFKEQSLGEVEWSEIDDPTNKSLTWYKTTFDAPTGDEPIALNMSSMQKGEVWVNEQSIGRYWVSFLTSKGNPSQI
;
A
#
# COMPACT_ATOMS: atom_id res chain seq x y z
N MET A 1 -8.07 -17.96 -8.93
CA MET A 1 -7.31 -17.60 -10.14
C MET A 1 -5.86 -17.70 -9.75
N ASP A 2 -5.16 -18.68 -10.30
CA ASP A 2 -3.76 -18.89 -9.96
C ASP A 2 -2.91 -17.94 -10.79
N ILE A 3 -2.12 -17.10 -10.12
CA ILE A 3 -1.24 -16.15 -10.77
C ILE A 3 0.14 -16.81 -10.85
N PRO A 4 0.62 -17.17 -12.05
CA PRO A 4 1.93 -17.79 -12.18
C PRO A 4 3.01 -16.79 -11.77
N ILE A 5 4.02 -17.27 -11.04
CA ILE A 5 5.21 -16.50 -10.70
C ILE A 5 6.42 -17.12 -11.41
N THR A 6 7.35 -16.29 -11.84
CA THR A 6 8.61 -16.75 -12.44
C THR A 6 9.64 -16.93 -11.33
N LEU A 7 10.25 -18.11 -11.27
CA LEU A 7 11.35 -18.41 -10.37
C LEU A 7 12.63 -18.65 -11.18
N ILE A 8 13.78 -18.36 -10.58
CA ILE A 8 15.09 -18.65 -11.15
C ILE A 8 15.72 -19.86 -10.45
N ASP A 9 16.70 -20.47 -11.11
CA ASP A 9 17.55 -21.47 -10.48
C ASP A 9 18.35 -20.83 -9.32
N GLY A 10 18.29 -21.44 -8.14
CA GLY A 10 18.96 -20.95 -6.94
C GLY A 10 18.04 -20.20 -5.97
N ILE A 11 18.57 -19.16 -5.33
CA ILE A 11 17.87 -18.42 -4.26
C ILE A 11 16.89 -17.42 -4.89
N ASN A 12 15.62 -17.51 -4.50
CA ASN A 12 14.57 -16.59 -4.89
C ASN A 12 14.14 -15.77 -3.66
N ASN A 13 14.13 -14.44 -3.79
CA ASN A 13 13.64 -13.55 -2.73
C ASN A 13 12.18 -13.20 -3.00
N VAL A 14 11.28 -13.68 -2.14
CA VAL A 14 9.85 -13.42 -2.24
C VAL A 14 9.41 -12.56 -1.07
N SER A 15 8.88 -11.38 -1.38
CA SER A 15 8.34 -10.44 -0.40
C SER A 15 6.84 -10.31 -0.60
N VAL A 16 6.08 -10.41 0.50
CA VAL A 16 4.63 -10.24 0.47
C VAL A 16 4.25 -9.05 1.34
N LEU A 17 3.66 -8.04 0.71
CA LEU A 17 3.12 -6.89 1.42
C LEU A 17 1.68 -7.17 1.85
N SER A 18 1.46 -7.35 3.14
CA SER A 18 0.11 -7.44 3.71
C SER A 18 -0.34 -6.07 4.20
N VAL A 19 -1.53 -5.64 3.79
CA VAL A 19 -2.05 -4.30 4.10
C VAL A 19 -3.42 -4.41 4.75
N MET A 20 -3.61 -3.71 5.88
CA MET A 20 -4.92 -3.56 6.52
C MET A 20 -5.60 -2.27 6.06
N VAL A 21 -6.93 -2.29 5.96
CA VAL A 21 -7.75 -1.12 5.62
C VAL A 21 -8.77 -0.90 6.74
N GLY A 22 -8.24 -0.64 7.93
CA GLY A 22 -9.01 -0.65 9.18
C GLY A 22 -9.07 -2.04 9.82
N LEU A 23 -9.65 -2.08 11.02
CA LEU A 23 -9.97 -3.30 11.75
C LEU A 23 -11.50 -3.46 11.81
N PRO A 24 -12.02 -4.69 11.90
CA PRO A 24 -13.44 -4.92 12.16
C PRO A 24 -13.90 -4.17 13.41
N ASP A 25 -15.05 -3.51 13.34
CA ASP A 25 -15.59 -2.65 14.39
C ASP A 25 -16.89 -3.18 15.02
N SER A 26 -17.45 -4.26 14.48
CA SER A 26 -18.71 -4.86 14.94
C SER A 26 -18.73 -6.38 14.80
N GLY A 27 -19.33 -7.06 15.78
CA GLY A 27 -19.45 -8.52 15.84
C GLY A 27 -19.03 -9.13 17.18
N ALA A 28 -19.34 -10.41 17.38
CA ALA A 28 -18.88 -11.17 18.54
C ALA A 28 -17.44 -11.68 18.34
N PHE A 29 -16.67 -11.72 19.42
CA PHE A 29 -15.31 -12.25 19.45
C PHE A 29 -14.34 -11.56 18.47
N LEU A 30 -14.42 -10.24 18.34
CA LEU A 30 -13.54 -9.48 17.43
C LEU A 30 -12.06 -9.61 17.79
N GLU A 31 -11.75 -9.77 19.07
CA GLU A 31 -10.41 -10.01 19.60
C GLU A 31 -9.78 -11.33 19.09
N SER A 32 -10.58 -12.27 18.61
CA SER A 32 -10.09 -13.52 18.01
C SER A 32 -9.75 -13.40 16.53
N ARG A 33 -10.11 -12.28 15.89
CA ARG A 33 -9.82 -12.05 14.47
C ARG A 33 -8.36 -11.66 14.30
N TYR A 34 -7.73 -12.24 13.29
CA TYR A 34 -6.37 -11.93 12.89
C TYR A 34 -6.36 -11.48 11.42
N ALA A 35 -5.38 -10.66 11.09
CA ALA A 35 -5.09 -10.22 9.73
C ALA A 35 -3.65 -10.65 9.37
N GLY A 36 -3.40 -10.77 8.07
CA GLY A 36 -2.10 -11.20 7.56
C GLY A 36 -2.08 -12.62 7.04
N LEU A 37 -0.87 -13.10 6.76
CA LEU A 37 -0.65 -14.41 6.14
C LEU A 37 -0.77 -15.53 7.18
N THR A 38 -1.58 -16.54 6.88
CA THR A 38 -1.70 -17.76 7.71
C THR A 38 -1.26 -19.03 7.00
N LYS A 39 -1.19 -19.01 5.67
CA LYS A 39 -0.74 -20.12 4.84
C LYS A 39 -0.11 -19.56 3.57
N VAL A 40 1.06 -20.08 3.21
CA VAL A 40 1.76 -19.69 1.99
C VAL A 40 2.23 -20.96 1.27
N THR A 41 1.71 -21.18 0.07
CA THR A 41 2.05 -22.34 -0.76
C THR A 41 2.34 -21.92 -2.18
N ILE A 42 3.37 -22.50 -2.81
CA ILE A 42 3.63 -22.36 -4.24
C ILE A 42 3.33 -23.71 -4.90
N GLN A 43 2.42 -23.69 -5.87
CA GLN A 43 2.09 -24.87 -6.66
C GLN A 43 2.87 -24.83 -7.98
N CYS A 44 3.72 -25.83 -8.21
CA CYS A 44 4.51 -25.93 -9.44
C CYS A 44 3.85 -26.83 -10.49
N SER A 45 3.05 -27.80 -10.05
CA SER A 45 2.20 -28.63 -10.91
C SER A 45 1.03 -29.21 -10.11
N GLU A 46 0.11 -29.92 -10.76
CA GLU A 46 -1.02 -30.57 -10.07
C GLU A 46 -0.57 -31.48 -8.92
N SER A 47 0.64 -32.05 -9.01
CA SER A 47 1.17 -33.02 -8.04
C SER A 47 2.24 -32.45 -7.10
N TYR A 48 2.71 -31.22 -7.31
CA TYR A 48 3.82 -30.65 -6.55
C TYR A 48 3.46 -29.29 -5.95
N ILE A 49 3.40 -29.28 -4.61
CA ILE A 49 3.14 -28.10 -3.79
C ILE A 49 4.28 -27.93 -2.80
N TYR A 50 4.87 -26.74 -2.78
CA TYR A 50 5.79 -26.31 -1.74
C TYR A 50 5.04 -25.51 -0.68
N ASP A 51 5.07 -25.98 0.57
CA ASP A 51 4.44 -25.30 1.70
C ASP A 51 5.47 -24.54 2.52
N PHE A 52 5.34 -23.21 2.54
CA PHE A 52 6.21 -22.28 3.24
C PHE A 52 5.64 -21.83 4.59
N THR A 53 4.49 -22.35 5.01
CA THR A 53 3.78 -21.89 6.21
C THR A 53 4.64 -21.99 7.47
N ASN A 54 5.43 -23.07 7.60
CA ASN A 54 6.29 -23.32 8.76
C ASN A 54 7.77 -22.99 8.51
N TYR A 55 8.09 -22.24 7.46
CA TYR A 55 9.47 -21.81 7.18
C TYR A 55 9.85 -20.60 8.05
N THR A 56 11.15 -20.27 8.07
CA THR A 56 11.61 -19.03 8.70
C THR A 56 11.23 -17.84 7.82
N TRP A 57 10.54 -16.87 8.40
CA TRP A 57 10.10 -15.65 7.72
C TRP A 57 10.79 -14.42 8.31
N GLY A 58 11.20 -13.50 7.43
CA GLY A 58 11.58 -12.14 7.82
C GLY A 58 10.35 -11.24 7.89
N TYR A 59 10.33 -10.32 8.84
CA TYR A 59 9.22 -9.38 9.02
C TYR A 59 9.74 -7.94 9.08
N GLN A 60 9.07 -7.06 8.34
CA GLN A 60 9.25 -5.62 8.42
C GLN A 60 7.89 -4.97 8.69
N ILE A 61 7.85 -4.09 9.69
CA ILE A 61 6.66 -3.32 10.03
C ILE A 61 6.73 -1.99 9.28
N GLY A 62 5.69 -1.69 8.50
CA GLY A 62 5.56 -0.43 7.76
C GLY A 62 6.48 -0.34 6.53
N LEU A 63 6.33 0.78 5.83
CA LEU A 63 7.11 1.15 4.65
C LEU A 63 8.33 1.98 5.05
N GLU A 64 9.41 1.90 4.27
CA GLU A 64 10.65 2.64 4.60
C GLU A 64 10.41 4.16 4.66
N GLY A 65 9.58 4.71 3.79
CA GLY A 65 9.23 6.14 3.84
C GLY A 65 8.44 6.54 5.08
N GLU A 66 7.66 5.65 5.67
CA GLU A 66 6.98 5.91 6.96
C GLU A 66 8.00 5.96 8.10
N LYS A 67 8.96 5.04 8.09
CA LYS A 67 10.05 4.97 9.08
C LYS A 67 10.97 6.19 8.99
N LEU A 68 11.28 6.65 7.78
CA LEU A 68 12.03 7.88 7.51
C LEU A 68 11.19 9.16 7.70
N GLN A 69 9.89 9.02 7.94
CA GLN A 69 8.97 10.14 8.16
C GLN A 69 9.02 11.18 7.03
N VAL A 70 9.08 10.75 5.77
CA VAL A 70 9.25 11.63 4.59
C VAL A 70 8.08 12.60 4.34
N PHE A 71 7.02 12.51 5.15
CA PHE A 71 5.92 13.47 5.21
C PHE A 71 6.20 14.69 6.12
N LYS A 72 7.33 14.71 6.83
CA LYS A 72 7.80 15.84 7.64
C LYS A 72 8.79 16.68 6.86
N GLU A 73 8.69 18.00 7.01
CA GLU A 73 9.55 18.95 6.28
C GLU A 73 11.03 18.71 6.56
N GLN A 74 11.35 18.44 7.83
CA GLN A 74 12.73 18.22 8.30
C GLN A 74 13.38 16.99 7.68
N SER A 75 12.59 15.96 7.36
CA SER A 75 13.08 14.68 6.84
C SER A 75 13.12 14.64 5.31
N LEU A 76 12.61 15.67 4.62
CA LEU A 76 12.62 15.72 3.15
C LEU A 76 14.03 15.72 2.55
N GLY A 77 15.02 16.23 3.29
CA GLY A 77 16.43 16.24 2.89
C GLY A 77 17.18 14.93 3.13
N GLU A 78 16.57 13.94 3.79
CA GLU A 78 17.20 12.66 4.11
C GLU A 78 17.04 11.62 3.00
N VAL A 79 16.24 11.92 1.97
CA VAL A 79 15.98 11.03 0.83
C VAL A 79 16.20 11.75 -0.50
N GLU A 80 16.64 11.00 -1.51
CA GLU A 80 16.78 11.52 -2.86
C GLU A 80 15.42 11.56 -3.56
N TRP A 81 15.05 12.74 -4.04
CA TRP A 81 13.85 12.95 -4.84
C TRP A 81 14.23 13.13 -6.30
N SER A 82 13.47 12.52 -7.20
CA SER A 82 13.61 12.70 -8.64
C SER A 82 12.36 13.37 -9.22
N GLU A 83 12.51 13.99 -10.39
CA GLU A 83 11.37 14.37 -11.20
C GLU A 83 10.59 13.13 -11.65
N ILE A 84 9.32 13.34 -12.03
CA ILE A 84 8.43 12.28 -12.47
C ILE A 84 8.62 12.08 -13.97
N ASP A 85 9.45 11.10 -14.37
CA ASP A 85 9.70 10.80 -15.78
C ASP A 85 8.57 9.98 -16.44
N ASP A 86 7.97 9.05 -15.68
CA ASP A 86 6.80 8.26 -16.08
C ASP A 86 5.98 7.92 -14.82
N PRO A 87 4.78 8.50 -14.64
CA PRO A 87 3.91 8.23 -13.50
C PRO A 87 3.23 6.85 -13.59
N THR A 88 3.36 6.15 -14.71
CA THR A 88 2.59 4.93 -14.97
C THR A 88 3.22 3.72 -14.25
N ASN A 89 2.40 3.03 -13.45
CA ASN A 89 2.66 1.68 -12.90
C ASN A 89 3.84 1.52 -11.91
N LYS A 90 4.30 2.58 -11.25
CA LYS A 90 5.23 2.42 -10.11
C LYS A 90 4.46 2.12 -8.82
N SER A 91 4.64 0.92 -8.28
CA SER A 91 4.13 0.56 -6.95
C SER A 91 4.98 1.18 -5.85
N LEU A 92 4.40 1.39 -4.66
CA LEU A 92 5.11 1.84 -3.45
C LEU A 92 5.95 3.12 -3.64
N THR A 93 5.38 4.12 -4.33
CA THR A 93 6.06 5.39 -4.63
C THR A 93 5.55 6.52 -3.73
N TRP A 94 6.48 7.33 -3.22
CA TRP A 94 6.17 8.58 -2.53
C TRP A 94 6.19 9.74 -3.51
N TYR A 95 5.16 10.57 -3.47
CA TYR A 95 5.07 11.80 -4.25
C TYR A 95 5.04 12.98 -3.29
N LYS A 96 5.66 14.09 -3.68
CA LYS A 96 5.57 15.36 -2.97
C LYS A 96 5.29 16.50 -3.93
N THR A 97 4.62 17.51 -3.42
CA THR A 97 4.39 18.77 -4.15
C THR A 97 4.16 19.88 -3.14
N THR A 98 4.25 21.12 -3.61
CA THR A 98 3.95 22.34 -2.85
C THR A 98 2.92 23.15 -3.62
N PHE A 99 1.94 23.71 -2.93
CA PHE A 99 0.90 24.54 -3.54
C PHE A 99 0.50 25.66 -2.58
N ASP A 100 0.07 26.79 -3.14
CA ASP A 100 -0.47 27.90 -2.36
C ASP A 100 -1.89 27.56 -1.88
N ALA A 101 -2.23 28.01 -0.67
CA ALA A 101 -3.58 27.85 -0.15
C ALA A 101 -4.59 28.60 -1.05
N PRO A 102 -5.71 27.97 -1.45
CA PRO A 102 -6.74 28.65 -2.22
C PRO A 102 -7.39 29.78 -1.41
N THR A 103 -7.91 30.79 -2.10
CA THR A 103 -8.58 31.93 -1.45
C THR A 103 -10.01 31.59 -1.01
N GLY A 104 -10.45 32.16 0.10
CA GLY A 104 -11.79 31.99 0.66
C GLY A 104 -11.85 30.98 1.81
N ASP A 105 -13.07 30.78 2.34
CA ASP A 105 -13.33 29.93 3.51
C ASP A 105 -14.12 28.65 3.16
N GLU A 106 -14.29 28.37 1.87
CA GLU A 106 -15.02 27.21 1.39
C GLU A 106 -14.26 25.90 1.67
N PRO A 107 -14.97 24.79 1.95
CA PRO A 107 -14.32 23.49 2.10
C PRO A 107 -13.54 23.08 0.85
N ILE A 108 -12.36 22.50 1.06
CA ILE A 108 -11.47 22.04 -0.01
C ILE A 108 -11.24 20.53 0.08
N ALA A 109 -10.97 19.92 -1.07
CA ALA A 109 -10.65 18.51 -1.19
C ALA A 109 -9.54 18.29 -2.24
N LEU A 110 -8.79 17.21 -2.08
CA LEU A 110 -7.80 16.76 -3.08
C LEU A 110 -8.45 15.75 -4.01
N ASN A 111 -8.36 16.01 -5.32
CA ASN A 111 -8.84 15.09 -6.34
C ASN A 111 -7.80 14.00 -6.61
N MET A 112 -8.04 12.80 -6.08
CA MET A 112 -7.15 11.65 -6.23
C MET A 112 -7.55 10.71 -7.38
N SER A 113 -8.40 11.15 -8.31
CA SER A 113 -8.99 10.29 -9.35
C SER A 113 -7.99 9.64 -10.32
N SER A 114 -6.83 10.24 -10.53
CA SER A 114 -5.74 9.68 -11.34
C SER A 114 -4.84 8.71 -10.57
N MET A 115 -5.02 8.60 -9.25
CA MET A 115 -4.22 7.75 -8.37
C MET A 115 -4.86 6.37 -8.24
N GLN A 116 -4.34 5.53 -7.34
CA GLN A 116 -4.89 4.19 -7.08
C GLN A 116 -5.30 4.03 -5.61
N LYS A 117 -4.34 3.65 -4.77
CA LYS A 117 -4.51 3.44 -3.34
C LYS A 117 -3.33 4.05 -2.60
N GLY A 118 -3.58 4.74 -1.50
CA GLY A 118 -2.52 5.32 -0.69
C GLY A 118 -3.05 6.09 0.52
N GLU A 119 -2.19 6.95 1.04
CA GLU A 119 -2.46 7.88 2.13
C GLU A 119 -1.89 9.24 1.75
N VAL A 120 -2.49 10.31 2.28
CA VAL A 120 -2.07 11.69 1.98
C VAL A 120 -1.76 12.42 3.28
N TRP A 121 -0.71 13.23 3.21
CA TRP A 121 -0.32 14.17 4.26
C TRP A 121 -0.34 15.59 3.70
N VAL A 122 -0.77 16.54 4.52
CA VAL A 122 -0.71 17.97 4.24
C VAL A 122 -0.11 18.65 5.46
N ASN A 123 1.01 19.37 5.30
CA ASN A 123 1.73 20.01 6.40
C ASN A 123 1.98 19.05 7.57
N GLU A 124 2.58 17.90 7.28
CA GLU A 124 2.91 16.82 8.23
C GLU A 124 1.71 16.07 8.83
N GLN A 125 0.49 16.53 8.59
CA GLN A 125 -0.74 15.92 9.12
C GLN A 125 -1.32 14.93 8.11
N SER A 126 -1.51 13.67 8.52
CA SER A 126 -2.28 12.72 7.72
C SER A 126 -3.73 13.20 7.61
N ILE A 127 -4.22 13.28 6.38
CA ILE A 127 -5.62 13.59 6.06
C ILE A 127 -6.40 12.32 5.67
N GLY A 128 -5.76 11.16 5.77
CA GLY A 128 -6.39 9.87 5.59
C GLY A 128 -6.03 9.14 4.30
N ARG A 129 -6.65 7.97 4.14
CA ARG A 129 -6.41 7.03 3.06
C ARG A 129 -7.34 7.31 1.89
N TYR A 130 -6.85 7.10 0.67
CA TYR A 130 -7.67 7.09 -0.53
C TYR A 130 -7.58 5.72 -1.21
N TRP A 131 -8.66 5.28 -1.84
CA TRP A 131 -8.67 4.07 -2.65
C TRP A 131 -9.64 4.19 -3.83
N VAL A 132 -9.23 4.96 -4.83
CA VAL A 132 -10.06 5.24 -6.01
C VAL A 132 -10.11 4.06 -6.98
N SER A 133 -9.13 3.15 -6.94
CA SER A 133 -9.13 1.93 -7.78
C SER A 133 -10.04 0.82 -7.26
N PHE A 134 -10.67 0.98 -6.10
CA PHE A 134 -11.68 0.04 -5.62
C PHE A 134 -13.03 0.37 -6.25
N LEU A 135 -13.31 -0.23 -7.41
CA LEU A 135 -14.44 0.13 -8.26
C LEU A 135 -15.72 -0.65 -7.90
N THR A 136 -16.84 0.04 -8.03
CA THR A 136 -18.18 -0.55 -8.09
C THR A 136 -18.35 -1.38 -9.37
N SER A 137 -19.42 -2.17 -9.46
CA SER A 137 -19.78 -2.92 -10.68
C SER A 137 -20.02 -2.06 -11.91
N LYS A 138 -20.24 -0.74 -11.73
CA LYS A 138 -20.40 0.25 -12.81
C LYS A 138 -19.08 0.90 -13.24
N GLY A 139 -17.95 0.53 -12.64
CA GLY A 139 -16.64 1.10 -12.94
C GLY A 139 -16.30 2.41 -12.22
N ASN A 140 -17.16 2.87 -11.30
CA ASN A 140 -16.90 4.09 -10.52
C ASN A 140 -16.19 3.77 -9.20
N PRO A 141 -15.30 4.65 -8.68
CA PRO A 141 -14.74 4.51 -7.35
C PRO A 141 -15.82 4.34 -6.29
N SER A 142 -15.64 3.37 -5.39
CA SER A 142 -16.59 3.10 -4.30
C SER A 142 -16.36 3.96 -3.06
N GLN A 143 -15.21 4.63 -3.00
CA GLN A 143 -14.81 5.55 -1.94
C GLN A 143 -14.56 6.91 -2.60
N ILE A 144 -15.52 7.83 -2.47
CA ILE A 144 -15.45 9.24 -2.90
C ILE A 144 -15.76 10.09 -1.67
#